data_AF-A0A7W0U039-F1
#
_entry.id   AF-A0A7W0U039-F1
#
_cell.length_a   1.000
_cell.length_b   1.000
_cell.length_c   1.000
_cell.angle_alpha   90.00
_cell.angle_beta   90.00
_cell.angle_gamma   90.00
#
_symmetry.space_group_name_H-M   'P 1'
#
loop_
_entity.id
_entity.type
_entity.pdbx_description
1 polymer ?
#
loop_
_entity_poly.entity_id
_entity_poly.type
_entity_poly.pdbx_seq_one_letter_code
_entity_poly.pdbx_strand_id
1 'polypeptide(L)'
;MGGTITRCAWGNTVAVPNRESIRNHAAFIWSVADLLRGDYKQSEYGRVILPFVVLRRLDCVLEPTKEAVVQRASALAGRVANVDPLLRQVTGEQFYNTSPLTMHRVLDDPNNVADNLLAYTRAFSSGARDLLEKFDLPVQVARLDAAGLLYLVTSKFCEIDLHPDAVSNLEMR
;
A
#
# COMPACT_ATOMS: atom_id res chain seq x y z
N MET A 1 -0.33 1.18 -40.25
CA MET A 1 1.08 1.62 -40.16
C MET A 1 1.30 2.08 -38.72
N GLY A 2 2.04 1.47 -37.82
CA GLY A 2 2.79 0.22 -37.73
C GLY A 2 3.28 0.20 -36.28
N GLY A 3 2.67 -0.61 -35.42
CA GLY A 3 3.07 -0.73 -34.01
C GLY A 3 4.31 -1.61 -33.93
N THR A 4 5.42 -1.05 -33.45
CA THR A 4 6.68 -1.78 -33.32
C THR A 4 6.58 -2.77 -32.16
N ILE A 5 6.37 -4.05 -32.49
CA ILE A 5 6.47 -5.17 -31.56
C ILE A 5 7.95 -5.50 -31.43
N THR A 6 8.59 -5.06 -30.34
CA THR A 6 9.93 -5.55 -29.99
C THR A 6 9.77 -6.87 -29.26
N ARG A 7 10.09 -7.99 -29.93
CA ARG A 7 10.22 -9.31 -29.32
C ARG A 7 11.49 -9.34 -28.46
N CYS A 8 11.35 -9.51 -27.15
CA CYS A 8 12.44 -9.96 -26.27
C CYS A 8 12.44 -11.49 -26.20
N ALA A 9 13.64 -12.08 -26.17
CA ALA A 9 13.89 -13.52 -26.34
C ALA A 9 13.68 -14.39 -25.07
N TRP A 10 13.04 -13.85 -24.03
CA TRP A 10 12.75 -14.57 -22.78
C TRP A 10 11.29 -14.27 -22.41
N GLY A 11 10.47 -15.32 -22.27
CA GLY A 11 9.01 -15.32 -22.29
C GLY A 11 8.26 -14.65 -21.13
N ASN A 12 8.78 -13.55 -20.57
CA ASN A 12 8.04 -12.73 -19.60
C ASN A 12 7.71 -11.37 -20.22
N THR A 13 6.42 -11.08 -20.33
CA THR A 13 5.89 -9.78 -20.71
C THR A 13 6.17 -8.79 -19.57
N VAL A 14 7.23 -7.99 -19.69
CA VAL A 14 7.43 -6.83 -18.80
C VAL A 14 6.59 -5.70 -19.38
N ALA A 15 5.52 -5.33 -18.68
CA ALA A 15 4.74 -4.15 -19.02
C ALA A 15 5.67 -2.91 -18.94
N VAL A 16 5.95 -2.29 -20.09
CA VAL A 16 6.58 -0.98 -20.13
C VAL A 16 5.49 0.03 -19.74
N PRO A 17 5.66 0.81 -18.66
CA PRO A 17 4.60 1.69 -18.20
C PRO A 17 4.38 2.78 -19.26
N ASN A 18 3.11 3.01 -19.60
CA ASN A 18 2.72 4.04 -20.57
C ASN A 18 3.18 5.43 -20.10
N ARG A 19 3.63 6.31 -21.00
CA ARG A 19 4.10 7.69 -20.67
C ARG A 19 3.06 8.52 -19.93
N GLU A 20 1.79 8.20 -20.13
CA GLU A 20 0.65 8.79 -19.42
C GLU A 20 0.61 8.37 -17.94
N SER A 21 0.89 7.10 -17.66
CA SER A 21 1.01 6.57 -16.29
C SER A 21 2.12 7.29 -15.53
N ILE A 22 3.30 7.46 -16.13
CA ILE A 22 4.45 8.16 -15.51
C ILE A 22 4.09 9.62 -15.13
N ARG A 23 3.39 10.33 -16.02
CA ARG A 23 2.91 11.70 -15.75
C ARG A 23 1.88 11.75 -14.63
N ASN A 24 0.98 10.76 -14.56
CA ASN A 24 -0.04 10.66 -13.52
C ASN A 24 0.59 10.43 -12.13
N HIS A 25 1.64 9.60 -12.02
CA HIS A 25 2.36 9.38 -10.76
C HIS A 25 3.13 10.62 -10.29
N ALA A 26 3.81 11.32 -11.20
CA ALA A 26 4.49 12.56 -10.86
C ALA A 26 3.49 13.63 -10.38
N ALA A 27 2.37 13.79 -11.07
CA ALA A 27 1.29 14.69 -10.65
C ALA A 27 0.71 14.30 -9.29
N PHE A 28 0.55 13.01 -9.03
CA PHE A 28 0.10 12.50 -7.75
C PHE A 28 1.07 12.83 -6.60
N ILE A 29 2.38 12.57 -6.78
CA ILE A 29 3.42 12.91 -5.79
C ILE A 29 3.40 14.41 -5.49
N TRP A 30 3.26 15.25 -6.51
CA TRP A 30 3.12 16.70 -6.34
C TRP A 30 1.86 17.07 -5.56
N SER A 31 0.72 16.43 -5.83
CA SER A 31 -0.53 16.69 -5.10
C SER A 31 -0.43 16.36 -3.60
N VAL A 32 0.30 15.29 -3.24
CA VAL A 32 0.58 14.96 -1.83
C VAL A 32 1.57 15.96 -1.24
N ALA A 33 2.63 16.32 -1.97
CA ALA A 33 3.59 17.32 -1.53
C ALA A 33 2.95 18.70 -1.30
N ASP A 34 1.89 19.03 -2.04
CA ASP A 34 1.11 20.25 -1.84
C ASP A 34 0.32 20.22 -0.53
N LEU A 35 -0.25 19.06 -0.15
CA LEU A 35 -0.93 18.88 1.14
C LEU A 35 0.02 18.99 2.33
N LEU A 36 1.27 18.54 2.16
CA LEU A 36 2.29 18.58 3.21
C LEU A 36 2.97 19.94 3.36
N ARG A 37 2.74 20.87 2.41
CA ARG A 37 3.41 22.17 2.39
C ARG A 37 2.90 23.05 3.54
N GLY A 38 3.81 23.37 4.46
CA GLY A 38 3.53 24.18 5.64
C GLY A 38 3.85 23.43 6.93
N ASP A 39 3.39 22.18 7.03
CA ASP A 39 3.58 21.31 8.20
C ASP A 39 4.85 20.43 8.12
N TYR A 40 5.35 20.22 6.90
CA TYR A 40 6.54 19.42 6.63
C TYR A 40 7.57 20.20 5.80
N LYS A 41 8.86 19.90 6.03
CA LYS A 41 9.93 20.36 5.15
C LYS A 41 9.96 19.50 3.90
N GLN A 42 10.39 20.07 2.77
CA GLN A 42 10.50 19.33 1.49
C GLN A 42 11.39 18.07 1.60
N SER A 43 12.44 18.12 2.43
CA SER A 43 13.30 16.96 2.72
C SER A 43 12.61 15.84 3.50
N GLU A 44 11.46 16.12 4.12
CA GLU A 44 10.66 15.16 4.89
C GLU A 44 9.54 14.54 4.07
N TYR A 45 9.19 15.09 2.90
CA TYR A 45 8.09 14.57 2.09
C TYR A 45 8.28 13.10 1.72
N GLY A 46 9.52 12.71 1.37
CA GLY A 46 9.85 11.32 1.09
C GLY A 46 9.59 10.38 2.28
N ARG A 47 9.74 10.87 3.52
CA ARG A 47 9.47 10.09 4.73
C ARG A 47 7.99 9.82 4.93
N VAL A 48 7.11 10.66 4.40
CA VAL A 48 5.66 10.45 4.42
C VAL A 48 5.22 9.65 3.20
N ILE A 49 5.66 10.02 2.01
CA ILE A 49 5.17 9.44 0.75
C ILE A 49 5.57 7.97 0.63
N LEU A 50 6.81 7.61 0.94
CA LEU A 50 7.31 6.23 0.78
C LEU A 50 6.54 5.19 1.60
N PRO A 51 6.33 5.34 2.92
CA PRO A 51 5.57 4.35 3.69
C PRO A 51 4.12 4.21 3.21
N PHE A 52 3.48 5.29 2.77
CA PHE A 52 2.11 5.23 2.24
C PHE A 52 2.05 4.57 0.85
N VAL A 53 3.01 4.81 -0.03
CA VAL A 53 3.15 4.09 -1.31
C VAL A 53 3.29 2.59 -1.07
N VAL A 54 4.19 2.21 -0.16
CA VAL A 54 4.42 0.82 0.21
C VAL A 54 3.13 0.20 0.77
N LEU A 55 2.47 0.88 1.70
CA LEU A 55 1.21 0.40 2.28
C LEU A 55 0.14 0.19 1.21
N ARG A 56 -0.05 1.17 0.31
CA ARG A 56 -1.03 1.06 -0.78
C ARG A 56 -0.71 -0.09 -1.73
N ARG A 57 0.57 -0.31 -2.04
CA ARG A 57 0.99 -1.43 -2.88
C ARG A 57 0.69 -2.79 -2.22
N LEU A 58 0.94 -2.92 -0.92
CA LEU A 58 0.58 -4.13 -0.17
C LEU A 58 -0.94 -4.33 -0.13
N ASP A 59 -1.72 -3.25 0.02
CA ASP A 59 -3.18 -3.27 0.03
C ASP A 59 -3.74 -3.74 -1.33
N CYS A 60 -3.28 -3.16 -2.45
CA CYS A 60 -3.70 -3.55 -3.80
C CYS A 60 -3.41 -5.02 -4.12
N VAL A 61 -2.24 -5.54 -3.72
CA VAL A 61 -1.88 -6.96 -3.95
C VAL A 61 -2.78 -7.92 -3.18
N LEU A 62 -3.23 -7.53 -1.97
CA LEU A 62 -4.08 -8.38 -1.13
C LEU A 62 -5.57 -8.21 -1.42
N GLU A 63 -5.99 -7.15 -2.09
CA GLU A 63 -7.39 -6.83 -2.34
C GLU A 63 -8.18 -8.00 -2.97
N PRO A 64 -7.66 -8.74 -3.98
CA PRO A 64 -8.38 -9.88 -4.56
C PRO A 64 -8.55 -11.07 -3.60
N THR A 65 -7.67 -11.21 -2.60
CA THR A 65 -7.63 -12.37 -1.70
C THR A 65 -8.10 -12.05 -0.28
N LYS A 66 -8.44 -10.78 -0.01
CA LYS A 66 -8.72 -10.24 1.31
C LYS A 66 -9.82 -11.00 2.05
N GLU A 67 -10.97 -11.19 1.40
CA GLU A 67 -12.10 -11.89 2.01
C GLU A 67 -11.76 -13.33 2.36
N ALA A 68 -11.06 -14.04 1.47
CA ALA A 68 -10.64 -15.42 1.68
C ALA A 68 -9.67 -15.55 2.86
N VAL A 69 -8.71 -14.62 2.99
CA VAL A 69 -7.75 -14.60 4.11
C VAL A 69 -8.48 -14.34 5.43
N VAL A 70 -9.37 -13.36 5.50
CA VAL A 70 -10.11 -13.02 6.73
C VAL A 70 -10.97 -14.19 7.19
N GLN A 71 -11.71 -14.81 6.27
CA GLN A 71 -12.52 -16.01 6.57
C GLN A 71 -11.64 -17.17 7.04
N ARG A 72 -10.51 -17.42 6.35
CA ARG A 72 -9.59 -18.51 6.73
C ARG A 72 -8.95 -18.26 8.08
N ALA A 73 -8.49 -17.03 8.35
CA ALA A 73 -7.91 -16.65 9.63
C ALA A 73 -8.91 -16.85 10.77
N SER A 74 -10.16 -16.42 10.59
CA SER A 74 -11.23 -16.65 11.57
C SER A 74 -11.53 -18.13 11.78
N ALA A 75 -11.52 -18.96 10.73
CA ALA A 75 -11.79 -20.39 10.84
C ALA A 75 -10.66 -21.17 11.54
N LEU A 76 -9.43 -20.65 11.50
CA LEU A 76 -8.25 -21.25 12.12
C LEU A 76 -7.99 -20.73 13.54
N ALA A 77 -8.60 -19.60 13.92
CA ALA A 77 -8.43 -18.97 15.23
C ALA A 77 -8.68 -19.97 16.37
N GLY A 78 -7.69 -20.16 17.24
CA GLY A 78 -7.75 -21.08 18.38
C GLY A 78 -7.66 -22.57 18.02
N ARG A 79 -7.55 -22.94 16.74
CA ARG A 79 -7.50 -24.35 16.28
C ARG A 79 -6.12 -24.78 15.81
N VAL A 80 -5.30 -23.85 15.30
CA VAL A 80 -3.97 -24.14 14.76
C VAL A 80 -2.95 -23.20 15.38
N ALA A 81 -1.84 -23.76 15.86
CA ALA A 81 -0.77 -22.99 16.51
C ALA A 81 0.01 -22.09 15.53
N ASN A 82 0.21 -22.54 14.29
CA ASN A 82 0.87 -21.77 13.25
C ASN A 82 -0.01 -21.63 12.00
N VAL A 83 -0.67 -20.48 11.88
CA VAL A 83 -1.55 -20.16 10.74
C VAL A 83 -0.80 -19.57 9.55
N ASP A 84 0.45 -19.14 9.73
CA ASP A 84 1.24 -18.40 8.75
C ASP A 84 1.35 -19.08 7.37
N PRO A 85 1.78 -20.36 7.25
CA PRO A 85 1.89 -21.02 5.94
C PRO A 85 0.53 -21.20 5.25
N LEU A 86 -0.54 -21.38 6.02
CA LEU A 86 -1.88 -21.56 5.49
C LEU A 86 -2.42 -20.26 4.90
N LEU A 87 -2.17 -19.12 5.56
CA LEU A 87 -2.63 -17.82 5.09
C LEU A 87 -1.85 -17.35 3.86
N ARG A 88 -0.53 -17.60 3.80
CA ARG A 88 0.27 -17.36 2.58
C ARG A 88 -0.19 -18.21 1.39
N GLN A 89 -0.59 -19.45 1.64
CA GLN A 89 -1.13 -20.30 0.58
C GLN A 89 -2.46 -19.76 0.02
N VAL A 90 -3.29 -19.12 0.86
CA VAL A 90 -4.54 -18.49 0.41
C VAL A 90 -4.28 -17.25 -0.44
N THR A 91 -3.30 -16.42 -0.05
CA THR A 91 -2.97 -15.22 -0.84
C THR A 91 -2.20 -15.56 -2.11
N GLY A 92 -1.42 -16.64 -2.11
CA GLY A 92 -0.40 -16.91 -3.13
C GLY A 92 0.84 -16.02 -2.97
N GLU A 93 0.90 -15.22 -1.92
CA GLU A 93 1.91 -14.18 -1.68
C GLU A 93 2.74 -14.49 -0.43
N GLN A 94 3.91 -13.86 -0.33
CA GLN A 94 4.79 -14.01 0.84
C GLN A 94 4.30 -13.30 2.10
N PHE A 95 3.21 -12.55 1.99
CA PHE A 95 2.60 -11.79 3.06
C PHE A 95 1.07 -11.89 2.99
N TYR A 96 0.42 -11.52 4.08
CA TYR A 96 -1.03 -11.47 4.22
C TYR A 96 -1.41 -10.41 5.24
N ASN A 97 -2.69 -10.07 5.30
CA ASN A 97 -3.26 -9.19 6.31
C ASN A 97 -4.57 -9.80 6.85
N THR A 98 -4.69 -9.94 8.17
CA THR A 98 -5.85 -10.57 8.82
C THR A 98 -6.92 -9.59 9.27
N SER A 99 -6.68 -8.27 9.16
CA SER A 99 -7.68 -7.27 9.51
C SER A 99 -8.84 -7.31 8.50
N PRO A 100 -10.09 -7.11 8.95
CA PRO A 100 -11.22 -6.90 8.05
C PRO A 100 -11.17 -5.54 7.33
N LEU A 101 -10.28 -4.63 7.75
CA LEU A 101 -10.08 -3.32 7.14
C LEU A 101 -9.25 -3.43 5.87
N THR A 102 -9.53 -2.55 4.92
CA THR A 102 -8.68 -2.17 3.79
C THR A 102 -8.31 -0.70 3.95
N MET A 103 -7.35 -0.21 3.15
CA MET A 103 -6.99 1.21 3.22
C MET A 103 -8.20 2.14 2.96
N HIS A 104 -9.12 1.74 2.06
CA HIS A 104 -10.39 2.42 1.86
C HIS A 104 -11.29 2.39 3.10
N ARG A 105 -11.46 1.22 3.74
CA ARG A 105 -12.35 1.08 4.90
C ARG A 105 -11.85 1.80 6.16
N VAL A 106 -10.56 2.10 6.24
CA VAL A 106 -10.02 2.94 7.31
C VAL A 106 -10.63 4.35 7.27
N LEU A 107 -11.02 4.83 6.08
CA LEU A 107 -11.62 6.16 5.88
C LEU A 107 -13.12 6.20 6.20
N ASP A 108 -13.77 5.05 6.40
CA ASP A 108 -15.20 4.96 6.74
C ASP A 108 -15.51 5.60 8.11
N ASP A 109 -14.52 5.70 8.99
CA ASP A 109 -14.60 6.41 10.28
C ASP A 109 -13.54 7.54 10.35
N PRO A 110 -13.88 8.75 9.88
CA PRO A 110 -12.96 9.89 9.83
C PRO A 110 -12.42 10.35 11.19
N ASN A 111 -13.11 10.03 12.30
CA ASN A 111 -12.69 10.44 13.63
C ASN A 111 -11.61 9.53 14.23
N ASN A 112 -11.46 8.30 13.70
CA ASN A 112 -10.56 7.28 14.23
C ASN A 112 -9.57 6.76 13.17
N VAL A 113 -9.26 7.57 12.14
CA VAL A 113 -8.39 7.17 11.02
C VAL A 113 -7.03 6.69 11.51
N ALA A 114 -6.41 7.39 12.47
CA ALA A 114 -5.11 7.01 13.02
C ALA A 114 -5.15 5.61 13.66
N ASP A 115 -6.09 5.39 14.57
CA ASP A 115 -6.23 4.11 15.27
C ASP A 115 -6.58 2.97 14.31
N ASN A 116 -7.50 3.21 13.37
CA ASN A 116 -7.89 2.23 12.35
C ASN A 116 -6.72 1.89 11.42
N LEU A 117 -5.93 2.87 10.99
CA LEU A 117 -4.76 2.67 10.14
C LEU A 117 -3.65 1.91 10.89
N LEU A 118 -3.41 2.24 12.16
CA LEU A 118 -2.43 1.54 12.99
C LEU A 118 -2.88 0.09 13.29
N ALA A 119 -4.16 -0.12 13.56
CA ALA A 119 -4.72 -1.47 13.70
C ALA A 119 -4.59 -2.27 12.40
N TYR A 120 -4.86 -1.64 11.26
CA TYR A 120 -4.71 -2.25 9.94
C TYR A 120 -3.25 -2.67 9.66
N THR A 121 -2.29 -1.79 9.91
CA THR A 121 -0.85 -2.05 9.69
C THR A 121 -0.30 -3.13 10.62
N ARG A 122 -0.77 -3.18 11.87
CA ARG A 122 -0.42 -4.25 12.82
C ARG A 122 -0.96 -5.61 12.41
N ALA A 123 -2.03 -5.69 11.63
CA ALA A 123 -2.62 -6.96 11.20
C ALA A 123 -1.91 -7.63 10.01
N PHE A 124 -0.85 -7.01 9.47
CA PHE A 124 0.01 -7.67 8.50
C PHE A 124 0.83 -8.80 9.14
N SER A 125 1.28 -9.74 8.29
CA SER A 125 2.29 -10.73 8.64
C SER A 125 3.58 -10.06 9.15
N SER A 126 4.36 -10.77 9.97
CA SER A 126 5.55 -10.21 10.63
C SER A 126 6.50 -9.51 9.65
N GLY A 127 6.83 -10.15 8.54
CA GLY A 127 7.76 -9.56 7.55
C GLY A 127 7.25 -8.26 6.92
N ALA A 128 5.94 -8.16 6.65
CA ALA A 128 5.34 -6.93 6.12
C ALA A 128 5.24 -5.84 7.19
N ARG A 129 4.93 -6.22 8.44
CA ARG A 129 4.93 -5.29 9.58
C ARG A 129 6.31 -4.70 9.84
N ASP A 130 7.35 -5.52 9.92
CA ASP A 130 8.73 -5.09 10.13
C ASP A 130 9.19 -4.13 9.03
N LEU A 131 8.73 -4.34 7.79
CA LEU A 131 9.02 -3.45 6.67
C LEU A 131 8.35 -2.10 6.84
N LEU A 132 7.07 -2.04 7.24
CA LEU A 132 6.35 -0.78 7.51
C LEU A 132 6.95 -0.03 8.71
N GLU A 133 7.39 -0.75 9.75
CA GLU A 133 8.06 -0.17 10.92
C GLU A 133 9.39 0.49 10.55
N LYS A 134 10.18 -0.10 9.64
CA LYS A 134 11.44 0.50 9.15
C LYS A 134 11.27 1.83 8.43
N PHE A 135 10.08 2.10 7.90
CA PHE A 135 9.76 3.41 7.30
C PHE A 135 9.18 4.40 8.32
N ASP A 136 9.17 4.06 9.61
CA ASP A 136 8.59 4.87 10.68
C ASP A 136 7.11 5.23 10.41
N LEU A 137 6.35 4.35 9.73
CA LEU A 137 4.96 4.63 9.37
C LEU A 137 4.12 5.03 10.60
N PRO A 138 4.21 4.37 11.78
CA PRO A 138 3.43 4.80 12.94
C PRO A 138 3.73 6.24 13.40
N VAL A 139 4.99 6.68 13.26
CA VAL A 139 5.40 8.05 13.59
C VAL A 139 4.81 9.04 12.60
N GLN A 140 4.81 8.70 11.31
CA GLN A 140 4.21 9.56 10.29
C GLN A 140 2.70 9.66 10.44
N VAL A 141 2.02 8.55 10.78
CA VAL A 141 0.57 8.56 11.06
C VAL A 141 0.25 9.51 12.21
N ALA A 142 0.96 9.40 13.34
CA ALA A 142 0.74 10.28 14.49
C ALA A 142 0.99 11.77 14.16
N ARG A 143 2.06 12.07 13.40
CA ARG A 143 2.37 13.46 13.01
C ARG A 143 1.34 14.03 12.03
N LEU A 144 0.89 13.24 11.06
CA LEU A 144 -0.15 13.65 10.12
C LEU A 144 -1.49 13.87 10.81
N ASP A 145 -1.82 13.04 11.80
CA ASP A 145 -3.05 13.16 12.59
C ASP A 145 -3.05 14.44 13.42
N ALA A 146 -1.94 14.72 14.10
CA ALA A 146 -1.74 15.96 14.85
C ALA A 146 -1.81 17.23 13.98
N ALA A 147 -1.44 17.12 12.70
CA ALA A 147 -1.56 18.19 11.71
C ALA A 147 -2.95 18.28 11.05
N GLY A 148 -3.87 17.34 11.32
CA GLY A 148 -5.17 17.26 10.65
C GLY A 148 -5.09 16.86 9.18
N LEU A 149 -3.96 16.30 8.74
CA LEU A 149 -3.69 15.94 7.34
C LEU A 149 -3.89 14.45 7.05
N LEU A 150 -3.98 13.60 8.07
CA LEU A 150 -3.98 12.15 7.91
C LEU A 150 -5.09 11.64 6.98
N TYR A 151 -6.32 12.10 7.18
CA TYR A 151 -7.45 11.71 6.32
C TYR A 151 -7.21 12.11 4.86
N LEU A 152 -6.77 13.36 4.62
CA LEU A 152 -6.55 13.90 3.27
C LEU A 152 -5.45 13.12 2.53
N VAL A 153 -4.32 12.88 3.21
CA VAL A 153 -3.19 12.13 2.64
C VAL A 153 -3.62 10.69 2.36
N THR A 154 -4.27 10.03 3.32
CA THR A 154 -4.72 8.63 3.15
C THR A 154 -5.76 8.50 2.02
N SER A 155 -6.71 9.43 1.93
CA SER A 155 -7.69 9.49 0.83
C SER A 155 -7.02 9.63 -0.53
N LYS A 156 -5.97 10.47 -0.64
CA LYS A 156 -5.21 10.59 -1.88
C LYS A 156 -4.59 9.28 -2.31
N PHE A 157 -3.95 8.55 -1.39
CA PHE A 157 -3.37 7.24 -1.71
C PHE A 157 -4.40 6.18 -2.08
N CYS A 158 -5.64 6.32 -1.63
CA CYS A 158 -6.74 5.45 -2.01
C CYS A 158 -7.24 5.71 -3.45
N GLU A 159 -7.11 6.95 -3.95
CA GLU A 159 -7.53 7.32 -5.32
C GLU A 159 -6.63 6.75 -6.41
N ILE A 160 -5.39 6.40 -6.08
CA ILE A 160 -4.40 5.89 -7.04
C ILE A 160 -4.32 4.36 -7.00
N ASP A 161 -4.25 3.77 -8.19
CA ASP A 161 -3.93 2.36 -8.36
C ASP A 161 -2.41 2.21 -8.49
N LEU A 162 -1.80 1.61 -7.45
CA LEU A 162 -0.37 1.31 -7.38
C LEU A 162 -0.10 -0.20 -7.49
N HIS A 163 -1.01 -0.96 -8.11
CA HIS A 163 -0.80 -2.39 -8.33
C HIS A 163 0.51 -2.64 -9.12
N PRO A 164 1.31 -3.65 -8.77
CA PRO A 164 2.55 -3.97 -9.49
C PRO A 164 2.36 -4.22 -11.00
N ASP A 165 1.16 -4.63 -11.42
CA ASP A 165 0.81 -4.79 -12.83
C ASP A 165 0.52 -3.45 -13.54
N ALA A 166 0.08 -2.43 -12.78
CA ALA A 166 -0.15 -1.07 -13.27
C ALA A 166 1.12 -0.21 -13.23
N VAL A 167 2.04 -0.49 -12.30
CA VAL A 167 3.28 0.26 -12.08
C VAL A 167 4.49 -0.67 -12.16
N SER A 168 5.15 -0.69 -13.32
CA SER A 168 6.36 -1.50 -13.47
C SER A 168 7.55 -0.85 -12.75
N ASN A 169 8.41 -1.70 -12.14
CA ASN A 169 9.54 -1.35 -11.26
C ASN A 169 10.67 -0.51 -11.91
N LEU A 170 10.47 0.10 -13.08
CA LEU A 170 11.53 0.69 -13.89
C LEU A 170 11.91 2.14 -13.53
N GLU A 171 11.28 2.76 -12.53
CA GLU A 171 11.51 4.19 -12.23
C GLU A 171 11.93 4.50 -10.78
N MET A 172 12.53 3.54 -10.07
CA MET A 172 13.35 3.84 -8.88
C MET A 172 14.84 3.64 -9.20
N ARG A 173 15.38 4.48 -10.08
CA ARG A 173 16.82 4.71 -10.22
C ARG A 173 17.12 6.20 -10.21
#